data_AF-A0AAW2RGC4-F1
#
_entry.id   AF-A0AAW2RGC4-F1
#
_cell.length_a   1.000
_cell.length_b   1.000
_cell.length_c   1.000
_cell.angle_alpha   90.00
_cell.angle_beta   90.00
_cell.angle_gamma   90.00
#
_symmetry.space_group_name_H-M   'P 1'
#
loop_
_entity.id
_entity.type
_entity.pdbx_description
1 polymer ?
#
loop_
_entity_poly.entity_id
_entity_poly.type
_entity_poly.pdbx_seq_one_letter_code
_entity_poly.pdbx_strand_id
1 'polypeptide(L)'
;MALVADTTPCQGKLENGLGKENGKKSEEECNDLGQAKVARPPLMRHCISHATLADPYALECPTGNGVKSLGKDSGFVPMFRSGSCSEMGPKTYMEDEYICVDNLSDHLGTPNAFPSAGAFYGVFDGHGGRDAASFTRKNILKFITEDFHFPEGVKRALKNAFVKADHALADAKNLDHSSGTTALTALILGRTMIIANAGDSRAVLGKRGRAIELSKDHKPNCTSERLRIEKLGV
;
A
#
# COMPACT_ATOMS: atom_id res chain seq x y z
N MET A 1 7.67 -3.75 14.28
CA MET A 1 6.20 -3.54 14.22
C MET A 1 5.45 -4.71 13.56
N ALA A 2 4.26 -5.10 14.06
CA ALA A 2 3.31 -5.94 13.30
C ALA A 2 1.90 -5.34 13.32
N LEU A 3 1.22 -5.39 12.16
CA LEU A 3 -0.16 -4.91 11.99
C LEU A 3 -1.01 -6.01 11.35
N VAL A 4 -2.13 -6.32 11.97
CA VAL A 4 -3.10 -7.31 11.47
C VAL A 4 -4.42 -6.60 11.23
N ALA A 5 -4.93 -6.70 10.01
CA ALA A 5 -6.28 -6.27 9.65
C ALA A 5 -7.12 -7.49 9.29
N ASP A 6 -8.30 -7.60 9.87
CA ASP A 6 -9.27 -8.64 9.56
C ASP A 6 -10.46 -8.04 8.80
N THR A 7 -10.88 -8.74 7.75
CA THR A 7 -12.01 -8.38 6.88
C THR A 7 -13.07 -9.48 6.87
N THR A 8 -13.12 -10.34 7.91
CA THR A 8 -14.00 -11.50 7.94
C THR A 8 -15.49 -11.14 7.81
N PRO A 9 -16.23 -11.78 6.89
CA PRO A 9 -17.68 -11.84 6.96
C PRO A 9 -18.12 -12.71 8.14
N CYS A 10 -19.26 -12.38 8.76
CA CYS A 10 -19.91 -13.26 9.73
C CYS A 10 -20.40 -14.57 9.07
N GLN A 11 -19.62 -15.64 9.24
CA GLN A 11 -19.87 -17.08 9.12
C GLN A 11 -20.34 -17.75 7.80
N GLY A 12 -19.73 -18.92 7.53
CA GLY A 12 -20.20 -20.00 6.64
C GLY A 12 -19.06 -20.79 5.98
N LYS A 13 -18.75 -22.01 6.45
CA LYS A 13 -17.75 -22.93 5.85
C LYS A 13 -18.17 -23.35 4.44
N LEU A 14 -17.24 -23.40 3.48
CA LEU A 14 -17.24 -24.38 2.36
C LEU A 14 -15.92 -24.40 1.56
N GLU A 15 -15.65 -25.57 0.97
CA GLU A 15 -14.36 -26.12 0.53
C GLU A 15 -13.83 -25.67 -0.85
N ASN A 16 -12.53 -25.96 -1.00
CA ASN A 16 -11.59 -26.09 -2.12
C ASN A 16 -12.04 -26.00 -3.60
N GLY A 17 -11.17 -25.35 -4.39
CA GLY A 17 -11.05 -25.51 -5.85
C GLY A 17 -9.84 -24.70 -6.38
N LEU A 18 -8.86 -25.37 -7.01
CA LEU A 18 -7.62 -24.81 -7.56
C LEU A 18 -7.77 -24.46 -9.05
N GLY A 19 -7.25 -23.29 -9.45
CA GLY A 19 -6.93 -22.96 -10.84
C GLY A 19 -5.73 -22.01 -10.88
N LYS A 20 -4.66 -22.41 -11.58
CA LYS A 20 -3.47 -21.57 -11.84
C LYS A 20 -3.60 -20.98 -13.24
N GLU A 21 -3.34 -19.68 -13.39
CA GLU A 21 -3.05 -19.11 -14.70
C GLU A 21 -1.91 -18.08 -14.61
N ASN A 22 -0.97 -18.20 -15.55
CA ASN A 22 0.24 -17.40 -15.66
C ASN A 22 -0.01 -16.18 -16.57
N GLY A 23 0.36 -14.98 -16.13
CA GLY A 23 0.27 -13.75 -16.93
C GLY A 23 1.62 -13.06 -17.10
N LYS A 24 2.08 -12.94 -18.36
CA LYS A 24 3.30 -12.26 -18.82
C LYS A 24 3.27 -10.75 -18.55
N LYS A 25 4.43 -10.14 -18.29
CA LYS A 25 4.64 -8.68 -18.29
C LYS A 25 5.19 -8.24 -19.65
N SER A 26 4.61 -7.18 -20.20
CA SER A 26 5.17 -6.41 -21.32
C SER A 26 5.94 -5.20 -20.78
N GLU A 27 7.14 -5.00 -21.31
CA GLU A 27 8.02 -3.85 -21.08
C GLU A 27 7.83 -2.88 -22.26
N GLU A 28 7.72 -1.58 -21.97
CA GLU A 28 7.83 -0.53 -23.00
C GLU A 28 8.97 0.42 -22.60
N GLU A 29 9.96 0.50 -23.49
CA GLU A 29 11.04 1.49 -23.51
C GLU A 29 10.60 2.76 -24.25
N CYS A 30 11.09 3.92 -23.82
CA CYS A 30 11.37 5.02 -24.75
C CYS A 30 12.52 5.90 -24.24
N ASN A 31 13.26 6.42 -25.21
CA ASN A 31 14.63 6.90 -25.16
C ASN A 31 14.84 8.32 -24.57
N ASP A 32 16.11 8.50 -24.22
CA ASP A 32 16.83 9.64 -23.64
C ASP A 32 16.91 10.88 -24.55
N LEU A 33 16.98 12.07 -23.93
CA LEU A 33 17.78 13.22 -24.38
C LEU A 33 18.17 14.05 -23.15
N GLY A 34 19.49 14.16 -22.92
CA GLY A 34 20.09 14.64 -21.69
C GLY A 34 20.13 16.16 -21.48
N GLN A 35 20.36 16.52 -20.22
CA GLN A 35 21.06 17.73 -19.78
C GLN A 35 21.53 17.54 -18.32
N ALA A 36 22.71 18.06 -18.01
CA ALA A 36 23.41 17.91 -16.74
C ALA A 36 22.54 18.33 -15.54
N LYS A 37 22.41 17.44 -14.55
CA LYS A 37 21.62 17.68 -13.34
C LYS A 37 22.53 17.79 -12.12
N VAL A 38 22.40 18.89 -11.39
CA VAL A 38 22.68 18.97 -9.96
C VAL A 38 22.09 17.70 -9.32
N ALA A 39 22.90 16.96 -8.57
CA ALA A 39 22.51 15.68 -7.98
C ALA A 39 21.30 15.89 -7.05
N ARG A 40 20.10 15.62 -7.58
CA ARG A 40 18.90 15.47 -6.75
C ARG A 40 19.06 14.14 -6.00
N PRO A 41 18.65 14.07 -4.72
CA PRO A 41 18.63 12.79 -4.02
C PRO A 41 17.85 11.76 -4.85
N PRO A 42 18.29 10.49 -4.90
CA PRO A 42 17.65 9.49 -5.73
C PRO A 42 16.19 9.34 -5.32
N LEU A 43 15.28 9.60 -6.26
CA LEU A 43 13.83 9.52 -6.05
C LEU A 43 13.46 8.15 -5.45
N MET A 44 12.72 8.17 -4.33
CA MET A 44 12.31 6.94 -3.62
C MET A 44 11.54 5.99 -4.56
N ARG A 45 12.05 4.76 -4.72
CA ARG A 45 11.35 3.70 -5.47
C ARG A 45 10.24 3.12 -4.59
N HIS A 46 9.02 3.14 -5.10
CA HIS A 46 7.86 2.47 -4.50
C HIS A 46 7.34 1.38 -5.45
N CYS A 47 6.75 0.32 -4.90
CA CYS A 47 5.99 -0.67 -5.65
C CYS A 47 4.53 -0.67 -5.19
N ILE A 48 3.60 -0.89 -6.13
CA ILE A 48 2.16 -0.96 -5.85
C ILE A 48 1.67 -2.32 -6.30
N SER A 49 1.01 -3.03 -5.40
CA SER A 49 0.25 -4.25 -5.70
C SER A 49 -1.23 -4.05 -5.36
N HIS A 50 -2.09 -4.90 -5.90
CA HIS A 50 -3.52 -4.86 -5.63
C HIS A 50 -4.03 -6.28 -5.38
N ALA A 51 -5.00 -6.40 -4.47
CA ALA A 51 -5.74 -7.61 -4.21
C ALA A 51 -7.24 -7.25 -4.13
N THR A 52 -8.08 -8.04 -4.78
CA THR A 52 -9.54 -7.85 -4.75
C THR A 52 -10.16 -9.00 -3.95
N LEU A 53 -11.03 -8.66 -3.00
CA LEU A 53 -11.89 -9.62 -2.31
C LEU A 53 -12.87 -10.21 -3.33
N ALA A 54 -12.89 -11.54 -3.42
CA ALA A 54 -13.76 -12.26 -4.36
C ALA A 54 -15.24 -12.02 -4.03
N ASP A 55 -16.07 -11.98 -5.07
CA ASP A 55 -17.51 -11.99 -4.90
C ASP A 55 -17.95 -13.37 -4.35
N PRO A 56 -18.75 -13.42 -3.26
CA PRO A 56 -19.26 -14.70 -2.73
C PRO A 56 -20.08 -15.52 -3.75
N TYR A 57 -20.52 -14.94 -4.87
CA TYR A 57 -21.33 -15.61 -5.89
C TYR A 57 -20.57 -16.07 -7.14
N ALA A 58 -19.24 -15.98 -7.18
CA ALA A 58 -18.47 -16.31 -8.39
C ALA A 58 -18.16 -17.82 -8.60
N LEU A 59 -18.97 -18.73 -8.05
CA LEU A 59 -18.88 -20.17 -8.33
C LEU A 59 -20.18 -20.67 -9.00
N GLU A 60 -19.99 -21.38 -10.13
CA GLU A 60 -20.95 -22.04 -11.06
C GLU A 60 -21.43 -21.17 -12.26
N CYS A 61 -21.45 -21.60 -13.54
CA CYS A 61 -21.11 -22.82 -14.29
C CYS A 61 -20.98 -22.44 -15.80
N PRO A 62 -20.46 -23.31 -16.70
CA PRO A 62 -20.14 -22.97 -18.09
C PRO A 62 -21.35 -22.96 -19.03
N THR A 63 -21.18 -22.30 -20.18
CA THR A 63 -22.05 -22.19 -21.37
C THR A 63 -23.26 -21.24 -21.33
N GLY A 64 -23.26 -20.25 -22.23
CA GLY A 64 -24.49 -19.58 -22.71
C GLY A 64 -24.37 -18.06 -22.88
N ASN A 65 -24.35 -17.60 -24.14
CA ASN A 65 -24.38 -16.19 -24.53
C ASN A 65 -25.50 -15.39 -23.85
N GLY A 66 -25.15 -14.24 -23.27
CA GLY A 66 -26.11 -13.24 -22.83
C GLY A 66 -25.42 -12.15 -22.02
N VAL A 67 -25.23 -10.97 -22.62
CA VAL A 67 -24.86 -9.75 -21.89
C VAL A 67 -25.98 -9.45 -20.89
N LYS A 68 -25.77 -9.80 -19.63
CA LYS A 68 -26.60 -9.32 -18.51
C LYS A 68 -25.80 -8.27 -17.76
N SER A 69 -26.38 -7.07 -17.71
CA SER A 69 -25.99 -5.96 -16.86
C SER A 69 -25.62 -6.46 -15.46
N LEU A 70 -24.38 -6.18 -15.03
CA LEU A 70 -23.85 -6.56 -13.73
C LEU A 70 -24.61 -5.77 -12.65
N GLY A 71 -25.48 -6.49 -11.93
CA GLY A 71 -26.48 -5.92 -11.04
C GLY A 71 -25.92 -5.14 -9.85
N LYS A 72 -26.68 -4.08 -9.51
CA LYS A 72 -26.67 -3.36 -8.24
C LYS A 72 -26.89 -4.31 -7.04
N ASP A 73 -26.26 -3.92 -5.93
CA ASP A 73 -26.57 -4.26 -4.53
C ASP A 73 -26.49 -5.72 -4.09
N SER A 74 -25.27 -6.19 -3.85
CA SER A 74 -25.05 -7.02 -2.66
C SER A 74 -24.87 -6.06 -1.46
N GLY A 75 -25.83 -6.03 -0.52
CA GLY A 75 -25.80 -5.20 0.70
C GLY A 75 -24.71 -5.56 1.73
N PHE A 76 -23.63 -6.21 1.29
CA PHE A 76 -22.48 -6.51 2.12
C PHE A 76 -21.59 -5.28 2.25
N VAL A 77 -21.64 -4.66 3.42
CA VAL A 77 -20.71 -3.60 3.82
C VAL A 77 -19.59 -4.25 4.64
N PRO A 78 -18.33 -4.25 4.17
CA PRO A 78 -17.24 -4.83 4.93
C PRO A 78 -17.00 -4.01 6.19
N MET A 79 -16.80 -4.71 7.32
CA MET A 79 -16.35 -4.12 8.57
C MET A 79 -14.86 -4.46 8.72
N PHE A 80 -14.04 -3.43 8.91
CA PHE A 80 -12.62 -3.60 9.13
C PHE A 80 -12.30 -3.53 10.62
N ARG A 81 -11.41 -4.39 11.08
CA ARG A 81 -10.89 -4.37 12.45
C ARG A 81 -9.40 -4.55 12.39
N SER A 82 -8.69 -3.79 13.21
CA SER A 82 -7.24 -3.91 13.31
C SER A 82 -6.75 -4.20 14.72
N GLY A 83 -5.60 -4.86 14.77
CA GLY A 83 -4.77 -5.03 15.95
C GLY A 83 -3.33 -4.71 15.61
N SER A 84 -2.61 -4.09 16.55
CA SER A 84 -1.22 -3.69 16.35
C SER A 84 -0.38 -4.00 17.59
N CYS A 85 0.89 -4.31 17.37
CA CYS A 85 1.87 -4.49 18.44
C CYS A 85 3.22 -3.92 18.00
N SER A 86 3.88 -3.24 18.94
CA SER A 86 5.20 -2.64 18.76
C SER A 86 6.04 -2.98 19.98
N GLU A 87 7.27 -3.41 19.73
CA GLU A 87 8.25 -3.68 20.78
C GLU A 87 9.58 -3.08 20.32
N MET A 88 10.25 -2.36 21.21
CA MET A 88 11.56 -1.74 20.92
C MET A 88 12.65 -2.80 20.76
N GLY A 89 12.52 -3.93 21.45
CA GLY A 89 13.52 -4.99 21.46
C GLY A 89 14.88 -4.47 21.98
N PRO A 90 16.00 -4.89 21.38
CA PRO A 90 17.35 -4.54 21.85
C PRO A 90 17.83 -3.14 21.44
N LYS A 91 16.98 -2.34 20.79
CA LYS A 91 17.35 -1.01 20.29
C LYS A 91 17.35 0.01 21.43
N THR A 92 18.15 1.06 21.28
CA THR A 92 18.21 2.17 22.25
C THR A 92 16.96 3.06 22.18
N TYR A 93 16.34 3.17 21.01
CA TYR A 93 15.18 4.01 20.74
C TYR A 93 14.16 3.25 19.90
N MET A 94 12.87 3.56 20.11
CA MET A 94 11.77 3.10 19.27
C MET A 94 11.59 4.08 18.09
N GLU A 95 12.05 3.68 16.91
CA GLU A 95 11.97 4.49 15.68
C GLU A 95 10.80 4.10 14.77
N ASP A 96 10.19 2.91 14.94
CA ASP A 96 8.99 2.55 14.15
C ASP A 96 7.77 3.39 14.53
N GLU A 97 6.96 3.68 13.52
CA GLU A 97 5.65 4.30 13.61
C GLU A 97 4.61 3.48 12.86
N TYR A 98 3.33 3.68 13.21
CA TYR A 98 2.23 3.02 12.52
C TYR A 98 0.94 3.82 12.59
N ILE A 99 -0.01 3.47 11.73
CA ILE A 99 -1.35 4.04 11.72
C ILE A 99 -2.38 2.95 11.42
N CYS A 100 -3.47 2.96 12.19
CA CYS A 100 -4.62 2.07 12.04
C CYS A 100 -5.89 2.90 11.92
N VAL A 101 -6.54 2.85 10.77
CA VAL A 101 -7.81 3.54 10.50
C VAL A 101 -8.80 2.50 9.98
N ASP A 102 -9.66 2.00 10.86
CA ASP A 102 -10.68 0.99 10.51
C ASP A 102 -11.90 1.59 9.80
N ASN A 103 -12.20 2.88 10.04
CA ASN A 103 -13.22 3.63 9.32
C ASN A 103 -12.62 4.92 8.75
N LEU A 104 -12.32 4.90 7.45
CA LEU A 104 -11.71 6.01 6.74
C LEU A 104 -12.61 7.25 6.67
N SER A 105 -13.92 7.08 6.49
CA SER A 105 -14.87 8.18 6.39
C SER A 105 -14.96 8.96 7.70
N ASP A 106 -15.02 8.25 8.83
CA ASP A 106 -15.04 8.86 10.16
C ASP A 106 -13.72 9.59 10.45
N HIS A 107 -12.58 8.96 10.10
CA HIS A 107 -11.26 9.54 10.33
C HIS A 107 -11.02 10.84 9.55
N LEU A 108 -11.56 10.94 8.33
CA LEU A 108 -11.43 12.15 7.51
C LEU A 108 -12.48 13.22 7.83
N GLY A 109 -13.46 12.92 8.68
CA GLY A 109 -14.55 13.85 9.02
C GLY A 109 -15.49 14.15 7.84
N THR A 110 -15.50 13.28 6.83
CA THR A 110 -16.30 13.45 5.61
C THR A 110 -17.22 12.24 5.42
N PRO A 111 -18.34 12.16 6.17
CA PRO A 111 -19.31 11.11 5.97
C PRO A 111 -19.82 11.16 4.52
N ASN A 112 -19.76 10.02 3.81
CA ASN A 112 -20.11 9.86 2.39
C ASN A 112 -19.11 10.39 1.35
N ALA A 113 -17.86 10.71 1.72
CA ALA A 113 -16.84 11.08 0.71
C ALA A 113 -16.52 9.94 -0.27
N PHE A 114 -16.73 8.68 0.14
CA PHE A 114 -16.46 7.52 -0.69
C PHE A 114 -17.70 6.66 -0.84
N PRO A 115 -17.94 6.09 -2.03
CA PRO A 115 -19.09 5.22 -2.30
C PRO A 115 -19.00 3.85 -1.60
N SER A 116 -17.95 3.59 -0.81
CA SER A 116 -17.71 2.30 -0.17
C SER A 116 -16.99 2.47 1.17
N ALA A 117 -17.25 1.56 2.12
CA ALA A 117 -16.51 1.49 3.37
C ALA A 117 -15.00 1.39 3.09
N GLY A 118 -14.18 2.11 3.85
CA GLY A 118 -12.74 2.16 3.64
C GLY A 118 -11.96 2.07 4.93
N ALA A 119 -10.73 1.58 4.82
CA ALA A 119 -9.76 1.51 5.90
C ALA A 119 -8.36 1.87 5.37
N PHE A 120 -7.53 2.40 6.26
CA PHE A 120 -6.15 2.74 5.95
C PHE A 120 -5.20 2.27 7.05
N TYR A 121 -4.10 1.68 6.61
CA TYR A 121 -3.12 1.07 7.46
C TYR A 121 -1.72 1.46 6.98
N GLY A 122 -0.80 1.70 7.92
CA GLY A 122 0.57 2.04 7.58
C GLY A 122 1.56 1.56 8.64
N VAL A 123 2.73 1.12 8.18
CA VAL A 123 3.90 0.78 8.99
C VAL A 123 5.11 1.51 8.41
N PHE A 124 5.88 2.14 9.29
CA PHE A 124 7.02 2.99 8.95
C PHE A 124 8.18 2.60 9.86
N ASP A 125 9.20 1.95 9.31
CA ASP A 125 10.41 1.52 10.04
C ASP A 125 11.48 2.61 9.89
N GLY A 126 11.63 3.42 10.95
CA GLY A 126 12.54 4.55 10.99
C GLY A 126 14.00 4.13 11.17
N HIS A 127 14.92 4.91 10.60
CA HIS A 127 16.35 4.76 10.80
C HIS A 127 17.05 6.11 10.81
N GLY A 128 18.08 6.25 11.66
CA GLY A 128 18.80 7.52 11.78
C GLY A 128 17.95 8.61 12.45
N GLY A 129 17.02 8.23 13.31
CA GLY A 129 16.04 9.12 13.94
C GLY A 129 14.59 8.74 13.61
N ARG A 130 13.67 9.16 14.49
CA ARG A 130 12.23 8.89 14.38
C ARG A 130 11.48 9.90 13.48
N ASP A 131 12.11 11.00 13.12
CA ASP A 131 11.47 12.14 12.47
C ASP A 131 10.82 11.78 11.13
N ALA A 132 11.54 11.09 10.24
CA ALA A 132 11.01 10.63 8.96
C ALA A 132 9.79 9.71 9.10
N ALA A 133 9.85 8.75 10.03
CA ALA A 133 8.75 7.81 10.29
C ALA A 133 7.51 8.55 10.84
N SER A 134 7.72 9.44 11.81
CA SER A 134 6.67 10.24 12.43
C SER A 134 6.01 11.20 11.42
N PHE A 135 6.83 11.87 10.61
CA PHE A 135 6.35 12.75 9.55
C PHE A 135 5.53 11.98 8.51
N THR A 136 6.03 10.84 8.04
CA THR A 136 5.34 10.04 7.03
C THR A 136 4.02 9.52 7.57
N ARG A 137 3.99 8.94 8.78
CA ARG A 137 2.76 8.50 9.45
C ARG A 137 1.70 9.60 9.52
N LYS A 138 2.10 10.82 9.90
CA LYS A 138 1.19 11.96 10.07
C LYS A 138 0.61 12.48 8.76
N ASN A 139 1.37 12.42 7.67
CA ASN A 139 1.04 13.14 6.44
C ASN A 139 0.62 12.24 5.27
N ILE A 140 1.03 10.97 5.22
CA ILE A 140 0.85 10.14 4.03
C ILE A 140 -0.62 9.94 3.65
N LEU A 141 -1.50 9.69 4.63
CA LEU A 141 -2.93 9.53 4.38
C LEU A 141 -3.53 10.81 3.81
N LYS A 142 -3.20 11.96 4.41
CA LYS A 142 -3.61 13.28 3.94
C LYS A 142 -3.17 13.51 2.49
N PHE A 143 -1.92 13.20 2.15
CA PHE A 143 -1.41 13.36 0.80
C PHE A 143 -2.10 12.45 -0.22
N ILE A 144 -2.51 11.25 0.18
CA ILE A 144 -3.32 10.36 -0.67
C ILE A 144 -4.69 10.98 -0.92
N THR A 145 -5.37 11.43 0.14
CA THR A 145 -6.77 11.88 0.07
C THR A 145 -6.93 13.26 -0.57
N GLU A 146 -5.89 14.09 -0.55
CA GLU A 146 -5.85 15.42 -1.20
C GLU A 146 -5.38 15.36 -2.66
N ASP A 147 -4.89 14.21 -3.15
CA ASP A 147 -4.49 14.09 -4.54
C ASP A 147 -5.73 14.10 -5.46
N PHE A 148 -5.67 14.84 -6.56
CA PHE A 148 -6.81 14.99 -7.48
C PHE A 148 -7.30 13.65 -8.06
N HIS A 149 -6.45 12.62 -8.11
CA HIS A 149 -6.86 11.30 -8.59
C HIS A 149 -7.64 10.50 -7.56
N PHE A 150 -7.75 10.94 -6.32
CA PHE A 150 -8.44 10.18 -5.30
C PHE A 150 -9.93 10.58 -5.26
N PRO A 151 -10.88 9.62 -5.25
CA PRO A 151 -10.70 8.17 -5.11
C PRO A 151 -10.63 7.35 -6.43
N GLU A 152 -10.91 7.88 -7.62
CA GLU A 152 -11.07 7.05 -8.83
C GLU A 152 -9.74 6.45 -9.34
N GLY A 153 -8.65 7.19 -9.23
CA GLY A 153 -7.29 6.86 -9.67
C GLY A 153 -6.34 6.55 -8.51
N VAL A 154 -6.78 5.77 -7.51
CA VAL A 154 -6.03 5.49 -6.27
C VAL A 154 -4.57 5.10 -6.47
N LYS A 155 -4.24 4.27 -7.47
CA LYS A 155 -2.85 3.84 -7.72
C LYS A 155 -1.94 5.03 -8.01
N ARG A 156 -2.45 6.02 -8.76
CA ARG A 156 -1.73 7.25 -9.10
C ARG A 156 -1.69 8.19 -7.91
N ALA A 157 -2.79 8.32 -7.17
CA ALA A 157 -2.82 9.09 -5.92
C ALA A 157 -1.79 8.58 -4.90
N LEU A 158 -1.70 7.25 -4.68
CA LEU A 158 -0.69 6.63 -3.82
C LEU A 158 0.73 6.94 -4.28
N LYS A 159 1.03 6.75 -5.57
CA LYS A 159 2.34 7.08 -6.14
C LYS A 159 2.70 8.55 -5.90
N ASN A 160 1.78 9.47 -6.20
CA ASN A 160 1.98 10.90 -6.01
C ASN A 160 2.18 11.24 -4.53
N ALA A 161 1.41 10.61 -3.64
CA ALA A 161 1.51 10.84 -2.20
C ALA A 161 2.85 10.42 -1.62
N PHE A 162 3.41 9.28 -2.07
CA PHE A 162 4.76 8.85 -1.66
C PHE A 162 5.83 9.86 -2.12
N VAL A 163 5.75 10.30 -3.37
CA VAL A 163 6.67 11.32 -3.91
C VAL A 163 6.50 12.66 -3.18
N LYS A 164 5.26 13.07 -2.89
CA LYS A 164 4.95 14.29 -2.13
C LYS A 164 5.46 14.19 -0.69
N ALA A 165 5.35 13.03 -0.05
CA ALA A 165 5.89 12.80 1.29
C ALA A 165 7.41 12.93 1.32
N ASP A 166 8.10 12.32 0.35
CA ASP A 166 9.56 12.41 0.20
C ASP A 166 10.03 13.86 0.03
N HIS A 167 9.40 14.61 -0.90
CA HIS A 167 9.72 16.03 -1.08
C HIS A 167 9.39 16.89 0.15
N ALA A 168 8.22 16.70 0.75
CA ALA A 168 7.82 17.49 1.91
C ALA A 168 8.69 17.20 3.15
N LEU A 169 9.20 15.98 3.29
CA LEU A 169 10.18 15.62 4.31
C LEU A 169 11.52 16.31 4.04
N ALA A 170 12.00 16.28 2.79
CA ALA A 170 13.25 16.95 2.39
C ALA A 170 13.20 18.47 2.61
N ASP A 171 12.04 19.10 2.39
CA ASP A 171 11.83 20.54 2.57
C ASP A 171 11.56 20.95 4.04
N ALA A 172 11.35 20.00 4.94
CA ALA A 172 11.02 20.28 6.33
C ALA A 172 12.25 20.74 7.14
N LYS A 173 12.31 22.04 7.45
CA LYS A 173 13.46 22.67 8.14
C LYS A 173 13.69 22.24 9.59
N ASN A 174 12.66 21.67 10.23
CA ASN A 174 12.69 21.35 11.67
C ASN A 174 12.79 19.84 11.93
N LEU A 175 13.14 19.05 10.92
CA LEU A 175 13.30 17.60 11.03
C LEU A 175 14.75 17.22 10.74
N ASP A 176 15.20 16.14 11.35
CA ASP A 176 16.52 15.58 11.08
C ASP A 176 16.60 15.03 9.64
N HIS A 177 17.36 15.71 8.79
CA HIS A 177 17.61 15.31 7.40
C HIS A 177 18.46 14.04 7.26
N SER A 178 19.08 13.55 8.34
CA SER A 178 19.78 12.26 8.35
C SER A 178 18.85 11.08 8.64
N SER A 179 17.62 11.36 9.09
CA SER A 179 16.61 10.33 9.32
C SER A 179 15.96 9.88 8.02
N GLY A 180 15.62 8.59 7.96
CA GLY A 180 14.86 7.97 6.90
C GLY A 180 13.83 7.00 7.47
N THR A 181 12.94 6.51 6.61
CA THR A 181 11.95 5.50 7.00
C THR A 181 11.62 4.60 5.82
N THR A 182 11.27 3.36 6.10
CA THR A 182 10.44 2.60 5.17
C THR A 182 9.01 3.16 5.17
N ALA A 183 8.23 2.81 4.15
CA ALA A 183 6.81 3.10 4.12
C ALA A 183 6.04 1.95 3.46
N LEU A 184 5.26 1.23 4.27
CA LEU A 184 4.33 0.21 3.81
C LEU A 184 2.91 0.66 4.16
N THR A 185 2.04 0.82 3.16
CA THR A 185 0.64 1.19 3.37
C THR A 185 -0.31 0.17 2.75
N ALA A 186 -1.45 -0.03 3.40
CA ALA A 186 -2.58 -0.77 2.86
C ALA A 186 -3.81 0.13 2.89
N LEU A 187 -4.33 0.44 1.71
CA LEU A 187 -5.58 1.20 1.53
C LEU A 187 -6.66 0.25 1.04
N ILE A 188 -7.76 0.18 1.77
CA ILE A 188 -8.92 -0.63 1.44
C ILE A 188 -10.08 0.30 1.10
N LEU A 189 -10.70 0.09 -0.06
CA LEU A 189 -11.92 0.76 -0.50
C LEU A 189 -12.90 -0.30 -1.01
N GLY A 190 -13.97 -0.51 -0.26
CA GLY A 190 -14.94 -1.57 -0.50
C GLY A 190 -14.27 -2.94 -0.51
N ARG A 191 -14.23 -3.58 -1.68
CA ARG A 191 -13.64 -4.90 -1.89
C ARG A 191 -12.22 -4.86 -2.45
N THR A 192 -11.65 -3.66 -2.65
CA THR A 192 -10.33 -3.50 -3.25
C THR A 192 -9.33 -3.10 -2.18
N MET A 193 -8.24 -3.86 -2.06
CA MET A 193 -7.11 -3.56 -1.20
C MET A 193 -5.88 -3.27 -2.07
N ILE A 194 -5.20 -2.16 -1.78
CA ILE A 194 -4.04 -1.69 -2.53
C ILE A 194 -2.89 -1.54 -1.55
N ILE A 195 -1.79 -2.23 -1.83
CA ILE A 195 -0.57 -2.15 -1.02
C ILE A 195 0.44 -1.29 -1.77
N ALA A 196 0.99 -0.29 -1.08
CA ALA A 196 2.15 0.46 -1.56
C ALA A 196 3.32 0.24 -0.61
N ASN A 197 4.49 -0.09 -1.15
CA ASN A 197 5.70 -0.35 -0.37
C ASN A 197 6.91 0.43 -0.90
N ALA A 198 7.66 1.05 0.00
CA ALA A 198 8.98 1.61 -0.23
C ALA A 198 9.90 1.22 0.93
N GLY A 199 10.89 0.37 0.65
CA GLY A 199 11.79 -0.20 1.66
C GLY A 199 11.58 -1.70 1.81
N ASP A 200 11.99 -2.26 2.94
CA ASP A 200 12.03 -3.69 3.21
C ASP A 200 11.00 -4.17 4.25
N SER A 201 10.07 -3.30 4.65
CA SER A 201 8.85 -3.72 5.35
C SER A 201 7.95 -4.58 4.45
N ARG A 202 7.18 -5.50 5.05
CA ARG A 202 6.43 -6.51 4.29
C ARG A 202 4.95 -6.61 4.68
N ALA A 203 4.08 -6.65 3.68
CA ALA A 203 2.67 -6.99 3.81
C ALA A 203 2.42 -8.45 3.40
N VAL A 204 1.66 -9.17 4.22
CA VAL A 204 1.25 -10.56 4.00
C VAL A 204 -0.24 -10.70 4.29
N LEU A 205 -0.96 -11.38 3.41
CA LEU A 205 -2.37 -11.72 3.58
C LEU A 205 -2.52 -13.16 4.07
N GLY A 206 -3.15 -13.32 5.22
CA GLY A 206 -3.64 -14.62 5.68
C GLY A 206 -4.95 -14.96 4.96
N LYS A 207 -4.95 -16.00 4.11
CA LYS A 207 -6.17 -16.48 3.44
C LYS A 207 -6.26 -18.00 3.49
N ARG A 208 -7.30 -18.51 4.16
CA ARG A 208 -7.58 -19.95 4.31
C ARG A 208 -6.36 -20.72 4.85
N GLY A 209 -5.78 -20.24 5.94
CA GLY A 209 -4.60 -20.84 6.58
C GLY A 209 -3.28 -20.69 5.82
N ARG A 210 -3.25 -19.91 4.74
CA ARG A 210 -2.03 -19.66 3.96
C ARG A 210 -1.60 -18.21 4.07
N ALA A 211 -0.29 -17.99 4.17
CA ALA A 211 0.34 -16.68 4.04
C ALA A 211 0.61 -16.38 2.55
N ILE A 212 0.10 -15.24 2.06
CA ILE A 212 0.29 -14.77 0.68
C ILE A 212 1.00 -13.42 0.74
N GLU A 213 2.22 -13.33 0.21
CA GLU A 213 2.94 -12.06 0.15
C GLU A 213 2.21 -11.05 -0.74
N LEU A 214 2.01 -9.84 -0.23
CA LEU A 214 1.37 -8.76 -0.97
C LEU A 214 2.35 -7.67 -1.41
N SER A 215 3.51 -7.52 -0.75
CA SER A 215 4.55 -6.58 -1.16
C SER A 215 5.84 -7.29 -1.54
N LYS A 216 6.77 -6.55 -2.18
CA LYS A 216 8.14 -6.99 -2.42
C LYS A 216 9.08 -6.05 -1.69
N ASP A 217 9.99 -6.61 -0.89
CA ASP A 217 11.04 -5.85 -0.22
C ASP A 217 11.99 -5.23 -1.27
N HIS A 218 12.39 -3.99 -1.04
CA HIS A 218 13.44 -3.34 -1.81
C HIS A 218 14.78 -3.53 -1.08
N LYS A 219 15.55 -4.53 -1.51
CA LYS A 219 16.89 -4.81 -0.97
C LYS A 219 17.96 -4.47 -2.00
N PRO A 220 19.12 -3.88 -1.59
CA PRO A 220 20.18 -3.52 -2.54
C PRO A 220 20.73 -4.70 -3.36
N ASN A 221 20.65 -5.93 -2.84
CA ASN A 221 21.09 -7.14 -3.52
C ASN A 221 20.07 -7.69 -4.54
N CYS A 222 18.85 -7.16 -4.60
CA CYS A 222 17.89 -7.54 -5.63
C CYS A 222 18.36 -7.00 -6.98
N THR A 223 18.38 -7.84 -8.02
CA THR A 223 18.90 -7.48 -9.36
C THR A 223 18.33 -6.16 -9.88
N SER A 224 17.02 -5.93 -9.72
CA SER A 224 16.38 -4.69 -10.17
C SER A 224 16.74 -3.45 -9.34
N GLU A 225 17.01 -3.60 -8.05
CA GLU A 225 17.49 -2.48 -7.21
C GLU A 225 18.95 -2.20 -7.48
N ARG A 226 19.77 -3.25 -7.52
CA ARG A 226 21.19 -3.15 -7.84
C ARG A 226 21.43 -2.41 -9.15
N LEU A 227 20.77 -2.83 -10.24
CA LEU A 227 20.88 -2.17 -11.54
C LEU A 227 20.44 -0.70 -11.49
N ARG A 228 19.40 -0.38 -10.71
CA ARG A 228 18.94 1.01 -10.53
C ARG A 228 19.98 1.84 -9.80
N ILE A 229 20.58 1.30 -8.73
CA ILE A 229 21.59 1.97 -7.90
C ILE A 229 22.87 2.20 -8.72
N GLU A 230 23.38 1.16 -9.40
CA GLU A 230 24.57 1.23 -10.26
C GLU A 230 24.38 2.27 -11.38
N LYS A 231 23.18 2.35 -11.99
CA LYS A 231 22.86 3.35 -13.02
C LYS A 231 22.92 4.80 -12.50
N LEU A 232 22.74 5.01 -11.20
CA LEU A 232 22.81 6.33 -10.56
C LEU A 232 24.25 6.68 -10.12
N GLY A 233 25.22 5.81 -10.37
CA GLY A 233 26.63 6.03 -10.01
C GLY A 233 26.94 5.81 -8.54
N VAL A 234 26.13 5.01 -7.85
CA VAL A 234 26.30 4.58 -6.46
C VAL A 234 26.69 3.11 -6.41
#